data_AF-A0A928D634-F1
#
_entry.id   AF-A0A928D634-F1
#
_cell.length_a   1.000
_cell.length_b   1.000
_cell.length_c   1.000
_cell.angle_alpha   90.00
_cell.angle_beta   90.00
_cell.angle_gamma   90.00
#
_symmetry.space_group_name_H-M   'P 1'
#
loop_
_entity.id
_entity.type
_entity.pdbx_description
1 polymer ?
#
loop_
_entity_poly.entity_id
_entity_poly.type
_entity_poly.pdbx_seq_one_letter_code
_entity_poly.pdbx_strand_id
1 'polypeptide(L)'
;MNENDFCRIVNWYPVLGEHSLLTGFLKLDDSEIQLLANGVGDGEQVRGVVERLKKIMRGRSLGNCFVSGDLCSPTDTERFAGKRGAVFSPESAWFYLASSQKIRQAARNGELKYLAVRPFVKIDRTREFRLFIYDGELKAASQYNLVRHFRRLEGIKNELWETLAGWFEEVKKQLPVKNVTMDVFLENDDRNVKILDLNCWGEPTDPLLLRSFDRDWSKVEGLKLMLPPTKISGDVAVSF
;
A
#
# COMPACT_ATOMS: atom_id res chain seq x y z
N MET A 1 6.37 -5.70 21.05
CA MET A 1 5.61 -4.80 20.17
C MET A 1 4.38 -5.56 19.73
N ASN A 2 3.18 -4.95 19.74
CA ASN A 2 1.98 -5.60 19.22
C ASN A 2 2.09 -5.69 17.68
N GLU A 3 1.64 -6.78 17.05
CA GLU A 3 1.67 -6.95 15.58
C GLU A 3 0.99 -5.78 14.85
N ASN A 4 -0.13 -5.29 15.42
CA ASN A 4 -0.85 -4.12 14.90
C ASN A 4 -0.04 -2.83 14.98
N ASP A 5 0.87 -2.71 15.94
CA ASP A 5 1.71 -1.53 16.08
C ASP A 5 2.85 -1.56 15.07
N PHE A 6 3.41 -2.74 14.75
CA PHE A 6 4.51 -2.84 13.78
C PHE A 6 4.08 -2.50 12.34
N CYS A 7 2.81 -2.72 11.98
CA CYS A 7 2.30 -2.36 10.65
C CYS A 7 2.26 -0.84 10.40
N ARG A 8 2.46 -0.01 11.43
CA ARG A 8 2.65 1.43 11.25
C ARG A 8 3.93 1.70 10.48
N ILE A 9 3.86 2.50 9.41
CA ILE A 9 5.05 2.83 8.61
C ILE A 9 6.16 3.49 9.41
N VAL A 10 5.83 4.28 10.44
CA VAL A 10 6.86 4.85 11.33
C VAL A 10 7.61 3.80 12.17
N ASN A 11 7.03 2.60 12.35
CA ASN A 11 7.60 1.51 13.13
C ASN A 11 8.34 0.50 12.24
N TRP A 12 7.79 0.14 11.08
CA TRP A 12 8.48 -0.79 10.18
C TRP A 12 9.55 -0.14 9.31
N TYR A 13 9.40 1.14 8.94
CA TYR A 13 10.34 1.80 8.04
C TYR A 13 11.77 1.90 8.60
N PRO A 14 12.01 2.19 9.90
CA PRO A 14 13.36 2.16 10.46
C PRO A 14 14.04 0.78 10.39
N VAL A 15 13.24 -0.30 10.32
CA VAL A 15 13.73 -1.67 10.25
C VAL A 15 13.94 -2.10 8.80
N LEU A 16 13.00 -1.80 7.91
CA LEU A 16 12.97 -2.32 6.53
C LEU A 16 13.22 -1.24 5.46
N GLY A 17 13.66 -0.05 5.86
CA GLY A 17 13.74 1.13 4.99
C GLY A 17 14.67 0.96 3.79
N GLU A 18 15.71 0.13 3.90
CA GLU A 18 16.61 -0.21 2.78
C GLU A 18 15.89 -0.94 1.64
N HIS A 19 14.81 -1.66 1.98
CA HIS A 19 13.95 -2.35 1.04
C HIS A 19 12.75 -1.51 0.59
N SER A 20 12.68 -0.22 0.92
CA SER A 20 11.54 0.64 0.59
C SER A 20 11.97 1.93 -0.15
N LEU A 21 11.00 2.77 -0.48
CA LEU A 21 11.24 4.09 -1.05
C LEU A 21 11.68 5.07 0.05
N LEU A 22 12.51 6.05 -0.30
CA LEU A 22 12.92 7.10 0.63
C LEU A 22 11.69 7.84 1.18
N THR A 23 11.39 7.65 2.47
CA THR A 23 10.17 8.14 3.11
C THR A 23 10.53 9.14 4.22
N GLY A 24 9.84 10.28 4.23
CA GLY A 24 9.87 11.26 5.31
C GLY A 24 8.61 11.19 6.15
N PHE A 25 8.70 11.60 7.41
CA PHE A 25 7.58 11.56 8.34
C PHE A 25 7.31 12.94 8.93
N LEU A 26 6.03 13.32 8.95
CA LEU A 26 5.54 14.50 9.65
C LEU A 26 4.71 14.05 10.85
N LYS A 27 5.18 14.31 12.07
CA LYS A 27 4.35 14.11 13.26
C LYS A 27 3.26 15.17 13.27
N LEU A 28 2.01 14.76 13.49
CA LEU A 28 0.89 15.68 13.65
C LEU A 28 0.73 16.04 15.13
N ASP A 29 0.32 17.26 15.41
CA ASP A 29 -0.21 17.62 16.72
C ASP A 29 -1.72 17.34 16.80
N ASP A 30 -2.28 17.42 18.02
CA ASP A 30 -3.68 17.10 18.26
C ASP A 30 -4.63 18.00 17.45
N SER A 31 -4.27 19.27 17.27
CA SER A 31 -5.09 20.21 16.50
C SER A 31 -5.12 19.84 15.00
N GLU A 32 -3.98 19.43 14.45
CA GLU A 32 -3.85 18.95 13.07
C GLU A 32 -4.61 17.64 12.84
N ILE A 33 -4.58 16.73 13.82
CA ILE A 33 -5.38 15.50 13.79
C ILE A 33 -6.88 15.83 13.81
N GLN A 34 -7.31 16.80 14.62
CA GLN A 34 -8.72 17.23 14.65
C GLN A 34 -9.16 17.88 13.33
N LEU A 35 -8.28 18.63 12.65
CA LEU A 35 -8.58 19.16 11.32
C LEU A 35 -8.85 18.02 10.32
N LEU A 36 -8.02 16.97 10.31
CA LEU A 36 -8.25 15.79 9.48
C LEU A 36 -9.52 15.04 9.90
N ALA A 37 -9.75 14.81 11.19
CA ALA A 37 -10.96 14.13 11.69
C ALA A 37 -12.26 14.84 11.23
N ASN A 38 -12.24 16.17 11.20
CA ASN A 38 -13.37 16.99 10.75
C ASN A 38 -13.44 17.15 9.23
N GLY A 39 -12.39 16.78 8.49
CA GLY A 39 -12.31 16.90 7.04
C GLY A 39 -12.02 18.32 6.56
N VAL A 40 -11.30 19.11 7.37
CA VAL A 40 -10.90 20.48 7.03
C VAL A 40 -9.70 20.44 6.08
N GLY A 41 -9.97 20.57 4.78
CA GLY A 41 -8.98 20.44 3.71
C GLY A 41 -8.31 21.74 3.26
N ASP A 42 -8.84 22.90 3.67
CA ASP A 42 -8.36 24.22 3.28
C ASP A 42 -8.61 25.27 4.40
N GLY A 43 -8.23 26.52 4.15
CA GLY A 43 -8.40 27.64 5.07
C GLY A 43 -7.15 28.06 5.84
N GLU A 44 -7.29 29.05 6.71
CA GLU A 44 -6.19 29.60 7.51
C GLU A 44 -5.64 28.57 8.49
N GLN A 45 -6.52 27.73 9.05
CA GLN A 45 -6.23 26.74 10.08
C GLN A 45 -5.23 25.68 9.60
N VAL A 46 -5.21 25.38 8.30
CA VAL A 46 -4.31 24.35 7.73
C VAL A 46 -2.95 24.93 7.29
N ARG A 47 -2.77 26.26 7.29
CA ARG A 47 -1.56 26.90 6.75
C ARG A 47 -0.29 26.40 7.44
N GLY A 48 -0.33 26.23 8.76
CA GLY A 48 0.80 25.77 9.56
C GLY A 48 1.27 24.37 9.14
N VAL A 49 0.34 23.41 9.04
CA VAL A 49 0.66 22.03 8.67
C VAL A 49 1.09 21.91 7.21
N VAL A 50 0.49 22.68 6.31
CA VAL A 50 0.86 22.75 4.90
C VAL A 50 2.30 23.24 4.73
N GLU A 51 2.73 24.28 5.45
CA GLU A 51 4.12 24.75 5.36
C GLU A 51 5.13 23.75 5.94
N ARG A 52 4.75 22.97 6.95
CA ARG A 52 5.59 21.86 7.46
C ARG A 52 5.69 20.73 6.43
N LEU A 53 4.56 20.36 5.83
CA LEU A 53 4.51 19.33 4.79
C LEU A 53 5.35 19.70 3.56
N LYS A 54 5.31 20.97 3.16
CA LYS A 54 6.13 21.55 2.07
C LYS A 54 7.62 21.31 2.27
N LYS A 55 8.13 21.50 3.49
CA LYS A 55 9.56 21.28 3.82
C LYS A 55 9.96 19.82 3.57
N ILE A 56 9.10 18.88 3.97
CA ILE A 56 9.36 17.45 3.79
C ILE A 56 9.26 17.07 2.31
N MET A 57 8.23 17.51 1.59
CA MET A 57 8.05 17.19 0.18
C MET A 57 9.24 17.66 -0.68
N ARG A 58 9.71 18.89 -0.47
CA ARG A 58 10.89 19.45 -1.18
C ARG A 58 12.16 18.65 -0.96
N GLY A 59 12.32 18.05 0.22
CA GLY A 59 13.49 17.22 0.56
C GLY A 59 13.39 15.76 0.09
N ARG A 60 12.31 15.37 -0.61
CA ARG A 60 12.06 13.97 -0.99
C ARG A 60 11.88 13.77 -2.49
N SER A 61 11.33 14.73 -3.21
CA SER A 61 11.08 14.59 -4.65
C SER A 61 11.27 15.92 -5.37
N LEU A 62 11.80 15.86 -6.61
CA LEU A 62 11.75 16.95 -7.58
C LEU A 62 10.42 16.98 -8.35
N GLY A 63 9.51 16.04 -8.09
CA GLY A 63 8.21 15.91 -8.75
C GLY A 63 7.10 15.49 -7.79
N ASN A 64 6.16 14.70 -8.30
CA ASN A 64 5.02 14.25 -7.50
C ASN A 64 5.44 13.42 -6.28
N CYS A 65 4.66 13.52 -5.21
CA CYS A 65 4.77 12.68 -4.02
C CYS A 65 3.50 11.83 -3.86
N PHE A 66 3.61 10.82 -3.01
CA PHE A 66 2.49 10.12 -2.41
C PHE A 66 2.52 10.41 -0.91
N VAL A 67 1.37 10.80 -0.35
CA VAL A 67 1.23 11.11 1.07
C VAL A 67 0.12 10.25 1.68
N SER A 68 0.42 9.60 2.79
CA SER A 68 -0.50 8.74 3.53
C SER A 68 -0.49 9.05 5.02
N GLY A 69 -1.46 8.51 5.76
CA GLY A 69 -1.34 8.35 7.21
C GLY A 69 -0.36 7.23 7.55
N ASP A 70 -0.12 7.01 8.84
CA ASP A 70 0.84 6.02 9.32
C ASP A 70 0.31 4.58 9.37
N LEU A 71 -1.01 4.40 9.34
CA LEU A 71 -1.68 3.09 9.23
C LEU A 71 -2.51 2.90 7.97
N CYS A 72 -2.86 3.98 7.28
CA CYS A 72 -3.75 3.89 6.14
C CYS A 72 -3.44 4.95 5.09
N SER A 73 -3.62 4.54 3.84
CA SER A 73 -3.50 5.40 2.67
C SER A 73 -4.87 5.96 2.25
N PRO A 74 -4.94 7.17 1.66
CA PRO A 74 -6.19 7.79 1.19
C PRO A 74 -6.70 7.17 -0.13
N THR A 75 -6.81 5.84 -0.18
CA THR A 75 -7.10 5.06 -1.39
C THR A 75 -8.55 5.19 -1.86
N ASP A 76 -9.42 5.73 -1.02
CA ASP A 76 -10.85 5.97 -1.21
C ASP A 76 -11.17 7.34 -1.84
N THR A 77 -10.14 8.11 -2.20
CA THR A 77 -10.31 9.46 -2.78
C THR A 77 -10.35 9.44 -4.31
N GLU A 78 -10.98 10.46 -4.90
CA GLU A 78 -10.93 10.69 -6.35
C GLU A 78 -9.50 10.84 -6.89
N ARG A 79 -8.59 11.39 -6.07
CA ARG A 79 -7.17 11.54 -6.42
C ARG A 79 -6.51 10.18 -6.57
N PHE A 80 -6.84 9.23 -5.71
CA PHE A 80 -6.37 7.87 -5.84
C PHE A 80 -6.94 7.19 -7.09
N ALA A 81 -8.25 7.31 -7.31
CA ALA A 81 -8.90 6.73 -8.49
C ALA A 81 -8.33 7.28 -9.81
N GLY A 82 -8.18 8.60 -9.94
CA GLY A 82 -7.79 9.26 -11.19
C GLY A 82 -6.27 9.37 -11.42
N LYS A 83 -5.48 9.55 -10.34
CA LYS A 83 -4.02 9.81 -10.44
C LYS A 83 -3.19 8.89 -9.55
N ARG A 84 -3.78 7.82 -9.00
CA ARG A 84 -3.12 6.87 -8.09
C ARG A 84 -2.50 7.52 -6.85
N GLY A 85 -3.08 8.64 -6.41
CA GLY A 85 -2.64 9.35 -5.20
C GLY A 85 -1.49 10.31 -5.44
N ALA A 86 -1.06 10.52 -6.70
CA ALA A 86 0.00 11.47 -7.01
C ALA A 86 -0.44 12.91 -6.70
N VAL A 87 0.30 13.57 -5.81
CA VAL A 87 0.09 14.98 -5.43
C VAL A 87 1.35 15.79 -5.73
N PHE A 88 1.16 17.02 -6.22
CA PHE A 88 2.26 17.90 -6.64
C PHE A 88 2.54 19.04 -5.64
N SER A 89 1.60 19.33 -4.75
CA SER A 89 1.69 20.43 -3.78
C SER A 89 1.26 19.96 -2.39
N PRO A 90 1.77 20.60 -1.32
CA PRO A 90 1.37 20.28 0.05
C PRO A 90 -0.11 20.59 0.33
N GLU A 91 -0.69 21.61 -0.32
CA GLU A 91 -2.12 21.92 -0.25
C GLU A 91 -2.94 20.77 -0.84
N SER A 92 -2.56 20.28 -2.03
CA SER A 92 -3.22 19.13 -2.65
C SER A 92 -3.09 17.87 -1.79
N ALA A 93 -1.91 17.64 -1.22
CA ALA A 93 -1.67 16.53 -0.32
C ALA A 93 -2.61 16.58 0.90
N TRP A 94 -2.65 17.72 1.59
CA TRP A 94 -3.52 17.91 2.75
C TRP A 94 -5.01 17.77 2.41
N PHE A 95 -5.46 18.43 1.35
CA PHE A 95 -6.84 18.36 0.88
C PHE A 95 -7.30 16.92 0.63
N TYR A 96 -6.45 16.10 -0.03
CA TYR A 96 -6.80 14.71 -0.29
C TYR A 96 -6.71 13.79 0.93
N LEU A 97 -5.84 14.09 1.89
CA LEU A 97 -5.90 13.42 3.20
C LEU A 97 -7.20 13.76 3.93
N ALA A 98 -7.60 15.04 3.98
CA ALA A 98 -8.79 15.50 4.67
C ALA A 98 -10.10 15.00 4.02
N SER A 99 -10.11 14.75 2.71
CA SER A 99 -11.29 14.21 2.00
C SER A 99 -11.42 12.68 2.08
N SER A 100 -10.36 11.96 2.46
CA SER A 100 -10.41 10.51 2.64
C SER A 100 -11.22 10.11 3.88
N GLN A 101 -12.26 9.30 3.72
CA GLN A 101 -13.01 8.75 4.84
C GLN A 101 -12.13 7.85 5.70
N LYS A 102 -11.24 7.06 5.09
CA LYS A 102 -10.26 6.22 5.81
C LYS A 102 -9.37 7.03 6.74
N ILE A 103 -8.76 8.11 6.24
CA ILE A 103 -7.90 8.99 7.05
C ILE A 103 -8.70 9.68 8.16
N ARG A 104 -9.89 10.21 7.83
CA ARG A 104 -10.78 10.84 8.82
C ARG A 104 -11.17 9.89 9.94
N GLN A 105 -11.50 8.65 9.61
CA GLN A 105 -11.87 7.64 10.60
C GLN A 105 -10.67 7.26 11.48
N ALA A 106 -9.49 7.04 10.89
CA ALA A 106 -8.28 6.79 11.64
C ALA A 106 -7.94 7.95 12.59
N ALA A 107 -8.11 9.20 12.16
CA ALA A 107 -7.95 10.37 13.02
C ALA A 107 -8.93 10.38 14.19
N ARG A 108 -10.22 10.10 13.96
CA ARG A 108 -11.25 10.03 15.02
C ARG A 108 -11.01 8.90 16.02
N ASN A 109 -10.47 7.78 15.55
CA ASN A 109 -10.17 6.62 16.38
C ASN A 109 -8.87 6.78 17.19
N GLY A 110 -8.12 7.87 17.02
CA GLY A 110 -6.78 8.05 17.62
C GLY A 110 -5.72 7.14 17.00
N GLU A 111 -5.99 6.63 15.79
CA GLU A 111 -5.13 5.70 15.06
C GLU A 111 -4.15 6.43 14.12
N LEU A 112 -4.32 7.72 13.88
CA LEU A 112 -3.43 8.55 13.05
C LEU A 112 -2.49 9.39 13.92
N LYS A 113 -1.18 9.31 13.68
CA LYS A 113 -0.18 10.13 14.40
C LYS A 113 0.83 10.83 13.50
N TYR A 114 1.10 10.24 12.34
CA TYR A 114 2.09 10.76 11.41
C TYR A 114 1.54 10.74 9.98
N LEU A 115 2.02 11.67 9.17
CA LEU A 115 1.95 11.55 7.72
C LEU A 115 3.27 10.99 7.19
N ALA A 116 3.17 10.01 6.29
CA ALA A 116 4.31 9.51 5.54
C ALA A 116 4.34 10.15 4.15
N VAL A 117 5.51 10.63 3.74
CA VAL A 117 5.73 11.35 2.48
C VAL A 117 6.83 10.63 1.72
N ARG A 118 6.51 10.12 0.53
CA ARG A 118 7.47 9.44 -0.35
C ARG A 118 7.36 9.94 -1.79
N PRO A 119 8.41 9.79 -2.61
CA PRO A 119 8.32 10.01 -4.04
C PRO A 119 7.17 9.21 -4.65
N PHE A 120 6.41 9.82 -5.55
CA PHE A 120 5.41 9.09 -6.31
C PHE A 120 6.10 8.28 -7.40
N VAL A 121 5.93 6.97 -7.35
CA VAL A 121 6.38 6.05 -8.40
C VAL A 121 5.16 5.60 -9.20
N LYS A 122 5.23 5.75 -10.52
CA LYS A 122 4.19 5.22 -11.42
C LYS A 122 4.45 3.72 -11.64
N ILE A 123 3.84 2.89 -10.81
CA ILE A 123 4.01 1.44 -10.84
C ILE A 123 3.22 0.83 -12.01
N ASP A 124 3.83 -0.04 -12.81
CA ASP A 124 3.08 -0.84 -13.79
C ASP A 124 2.16 -1.81 -13.02
N ARG A 125 0.89 -1.90 -13.43
CA ARG A 125 -0.12 -2.75 -12.79
C ARG A 125 0.26 -4.23 -12.72
N THR A 126 1.21 -4.68 -13.55
CA THR A 126 1.66 -6.08 -13.54
C THR A 126 2.89 -6.31 -12.67
N ARG A 127 3.37 -5.29 -11.96
CA ARG A 127 4.59 -5.34 -11.15
C ARG A 127 4.31 -5.12 -9.67
N GLU A 128 3.04 -5.07 -9.27
CA GLU A 128 2.59 -4.82 -7.90
C GLU A 128 1.94 -6.08 -7.35
N PHE A 129 2.36 -6.50 -6.16
CA PHE A 129 1.96 -7.75 -5.53
C PHE A 129 1.72 -7.56 -4.03
N ARG A 130 0.79 -8.32 -3.46
CA ARG A 130 0.66 -8.51 -2.01
C ARG A 130 1.26 -9.84 -1.62
N LEU A 131 2.20 -9.83 -0.71
CA LEU A 131 2.81 -11.00 -0.11
C LEU A 131 2.07 -11.36 1.19
N PHE A 132 1.94 -12.66 1.45
CA PHE A 132 1.30 -13.20 2.63
C PHE A 132 2.33 -14.00 3.43
N ILE A 133 2.77 -13.40 4.54
CA ILE A 133 3.75 -13.97 5.45
C ILE A 133 2.98 -14.56 6.63
N TYR A 134 3.20 -15.85 6.89
CA TYR A 134 2.54 -16.57 7.97
C TYR A 134 3.54 -17.49 8.66
N ASP A 135 3.54 -17.47 10.00
CA ASP A 135 4.54 -18.10 10.85
C ASP A 135 6.00 -17.76 10.43
N GLY A 136 6.22 -16.51 10.01
CA GLY A 136 7.53 -16.00 9.60
C GLY A 136 7.99 -16.41 8.20
N GLU A 137 7.17 -17.17 7.46
CA GLU A 137 7.51 -17.67 6.14
C GLU A 137 6.58 -17.11 5.05
N LEU A 138 7.12 -16.89 3.84
CA LEU A 138 6.33 -16.47 2.69
C LEU A 138 5.48 -17.66 2.20
N LYS A 139 4.16 -17.59 2.41
CA LYS A 139 3.24 -18.66 2.01
C LYS A 139 2.61 -18.43 0.66
N ALA A 140 2.35 -17.18 0.29
CA ALA A 140 1.68 -16.86 -0.96
C ALA A 140 2.00 -15.43 -1.42
N ALA A 141 1.71 -15.19 -2.69
CA ALA A 141 1.64 -13.85 -3.26
C ALA A 141 0.39 -13.73 -4.13
N SER A 142 -0.19 -12.54 -4.23
CA SER A 142 -1.26 -12.21 -5.18
C SER A 142 -0.83 -11.03 -6.03
N GLN A 143 -1.14 -11.03 -7.33
CA GLN A 143 -1.13 -9.77 -8.08
C GLN A 143 -2.06 -8.76 -7.39
N TYR A 144 -1.65 -7.51 -7.33
CA TYR A 144 -2.40 -6.46 -6.64
C TYR A 144 -3.55 -5.94 -7.51
N ASN A 145 -3.29 -5.70 -8.80
CA ASN A 145 -4.31 -5.18 -9.72
C ASN A 145 -5.22 -6.29 -10.24
N LEU A 146 -6.52 -6.25 -9.91
CA LEU A 146 -7.50 -7.27 -10.30
C LEU A 146 -8.40 -6.89 -11.48
N VAL A 147 -8.09 -5.78 -12.19
CA VAL A 147 -8.97 -5.24 -13.25
C VAL A 147 -9.07 -6.16 -14.47
N ARG A 148 -8.02 -6.92 -14.76
CA ARG A 148 -7.99 -7.85 -15.89
C ARG A 148 -6.97 -8.96 -15.72
N HIS A 149 -7.11 -9.97 -16.56
CA HIS A 149 -6.06 -10.93 -16.87
C HIS A 149 -4.88 -10.25 -17.56
N PHE A 150 -3.65 -10.56 -17.13
CA PHE A 150 -2.42 -10.12 -17.77
C PHE A 150 -1.64 -11.33 -18.28
N ARG A 151 -1.95 -11.76 -19.51
CA ARG A 151 -1.32 -12.94 -20.15
C ARG A 151 0.20 -12.99 -20.03
N ARG A 152 0.90 -11.85 -20.12
CA ARG A 152 2.36 -11.79 -19.98
C ARG A 152 2.89 -12.33 -18.66
N LEU A 153 2.10 -12.24 -17.58
CA LEU A 153 2.50 -12.73 -16.26
C LEU A 153 2.43 -14.26 -16.15
N GLU A 154 1.63 -14.93 -16.97
CA GLU A 154 1.50 -16.38 -16.91
C GLU A 154 2.81 -17.08 -17.28
N GLY A 155 3.48 -16.58 -18.33
CA GLY A 155 4.75 -17.15 -18.81
C GLY A 155 5.92 -17.01 -17.83
N ILE A 156 5.87 -15.99 -16.96
CA ILE A 156 6.93 -15.68 -15.99
C ILE A 156 6.49 -15.90 -14.54
N LYS A 157 5.35 -16.59 -14.31
CA LYS A 157 4.77 -16.73 -12.97
C LYS A 157 5.72 -17.37 -11.97
N ASN A 158 6.43 -18.43 -12.38
CA ASN A 158 7.36 -19.14 -11.52
C ASN A 158 8.60 -18.29 -11.23
N GLU A 159 9.16 -17.64 -12.25
CA GLU A 159 10.29 -16.71 -12.10
C GLU A 159 9.94 -15.56 -11.14
N LEU A 160 8.74 -14.97 -11.27
CA LEU A 160 8.27 -13.93 -10.35
C LEU A 160 8.15 -14.45 -8.91
N TRP A 161 7.63 -15.67 -8.73
CA TRP A 161 7.54 -16.27 -7.40
C TRP A 161 8.93 -16.50 -6.80
N GLU A 162 9.87 -17.04 -7.57
CA GLU A 162 11.25 -17.27 -7.14
C GLU A 162 11.96 -15.96 -6.78
N THR A 163 11.78 -14.91 -7.58
CA THR A 163 12.29 -13.56 -7.26
C THR A 163 11.73 -13.04 -5.94
N LEU A 164 10.41 -13.12 -5.74
CA LEU A 164 9.76 -12.64 -4.52
C LEU A 164 10.19 -13.45 -3.28
N ALA A 165 10.27 -14.79 -3.41
CA ALA A 165 10.68 -15.68 -2.33
C ALA A 165 12.16 -15.49 -1.98
N GLY A 166 13.04 -15.42 -2.98
CA GLY A 166 14.47 -15.19 -2.78
C GLY A 166 14.76 -13.84 -2.12
N TRP A 167 14.09 -12.78 -2.56
CA TRP A 167 14.16 -11.47 -1.90
C TRP A 167 13.65 -11.51 -0.46
N PHE A 168 12.55 -12.22 -0.21
CA PHE A 168 11.97 -12.30 1.14
C PHE A 168 12.90 -12.99 2.16
N GLU A 169 13.75 -13.93 1.73
CA GLU A 169 14.75 -14.56 2.62
C GLU A 169 15.74 -13.54 3.24
N GLU A 170 15.98 -12.42 2.56
CA GLU A 170 16.78 -11.32 3.10
C GLU A 170 15.97 -10.48 4.09
N VAL A 171 14.74 -10.12 3.71
CA VAL A 171 13.83 -9.30 4.52
C VAL A 171 13.42 -9.99 5.82
N LYS A 172 13.16 -11.31 5.79
CA LYS A 172 12.62 -12.05 6.93
C LYS A 172 13.55 -12.04 8.14
N LYS A 173 14.86 -11.88 7.93
CA LYS A 173 15.86 -11.77 9.00
C LYS A 173 15.66 -10.54 9.89
N GLN A 174 15.02 -9.50 9.34
CA GLN A 174 14.78 -8.22 10.00
C GLN A 174 13.33 -8.08 10.47
N LEU A 175 12.43 -8.94 10.00
CA LEU A 175 10.99 -8.84 10.26
C LEU A 175 10.64 -9.41 11.66
N PRO A 176 10.19 -8.59 12.63
CA PRO A 176 9.91 -9.06 13.99
C PRO A 176 8.52 -9.71 14.15
N VAL A 177 7.67 -9.61 13.13
CA VAL A 177 6.31 -10.15 13.12
C VAL A 177 6.23 -11.39 12.25
N LYS A 178 5.42 -12.36 12.67
CA LYS A 178 5.30 -13.64 11.97
C LYS A 178 4.14 -13.71 11.00
N ASN A 179 3.08 -12.93 11.27
CA ASN A 179 1.87 -12.90 10.46
C ASN A 179 1.62 -11.47 9.99
N VAL A 180 1.84 -11.22 8.71
CA VAL A 180 1.69 -9.88 8.13
C VAL A 180 1.48 -9.99 6.63
N THR A 181 0.85 -8.98 6.04
CA THR A 181 0.85 -8.83 4.58
C THR A 181 1.76 -7.67 4.18
N MET A 182 2.45 -7.84 3.05
CA MET A 182 3.43 -6.88 2.58
C MET A 182 3.12 -6.54 1.12
N ASP A 183 2.76 -5.29 0.87
CA ASP A 183 2.56 -4.79 -0.48
C ASP A 183 3.92 -4.39 -1.04
N VAL A 184 4.24 -4.93 -2.22
CA VAL A 184 5.53 -4.73 -2.87
C VAL A 184 5.36 -4.39 -4.34
N PHE A 185 6.38 -3.78 -4.92
CA PHE A 185 6.50 -3.70 -6.37
C PHE A 185 7.90 -4.06 -6.85
N LEU A 186 7.99 -4.51 -8.09
CA LEU A 186 9.26 -4.75 -8.78
C LEU A 186 9.64 -3.48 -9.56
N GLU A 187 10.84 -2.97 -9.34
CA GLU A 187 11.45 -1.91 -10.17
C GLU A 187 11.89 -2.48 -11.53
N ASN A 188 11.99 -1.65 -12.56
CA ASN A 188 12.05 -2.02 -13.98
C ASN A 188 13.04 -3.13 -14.40
N ASP A 189 14.05 -3.46 -13.59
CA ASP A 189 15.01 -4.53 -13.86
C ASP A 189 14.54 -5.93 -13.41
N ASP A 190 13.31 -6.05 -12.90
CA ASP A 190 12.69 -7.30 -12.43
C ASP A 190 13.42 -8.00 -11.27
N ARG A 191 14.48 -7.38 -10.72
CA ARG A 191 15.31 -7.94 -9.64
C ARG A 191 15.21 -7.15 -8.34
N ASN A 192 14.87 -5.87 -8.44
CA ASN A 192 14.73 -5.01 -7.28
C ASN A 192 13.28 -4.96 -6.81
N VAL A 193 12.99 -5.63 -5.69
CA VAL A 193 11.69 -5.59 -5.01
C VAL A 193 11.71 -4.50 -3.94
N LYS A 194 10.66 -3.67 -3.91
CA LYS A 194 10.51 -2.58 -2.96
C LYS A 194 9.19 -2.68 -2.20
N ILE A 195 9.25 -2.51 -0.88
CA ILE A 195 8.10 -2.46 0.02
C ILE A 195 7.36 -1.14 -0.19
N LEU A 196 6.05 -1.25 -0.43
CA LEU A 196 5.12 -0.14 -0.47
C LEU A 196 4.41 0.05 0.86
N ASP A 197 3.97 -1.03 1.49
CA ASP A 197 3.19 -1.00 2.73
C ASP A 197 3.26 -2.33 3.49
N LEU A 198 2.97 -2.28 4.80
CA LEU A 198 2.70 -3.46 5.63
C LEU A 198 1.30 -3.33 6.21
N ASN A 199 0.50 -4.39 6.09
CA ASN A 199 -0.84 -4.42 6.69
C ASN A 199 -0.97 -5.62 7.64
N CYS A 200 -1.75 -5.42 8.70
CA CYS A 200 -2.06 -6.45 9.68
C CYS A 200 -2.68 -7.68 9.01
N TRP A 201 -2.45 -8.84 9.61
CA TRP A 201 -3.05 -10.08 9.15
C TRP A 201 -4.56 -10.10 9.43
N GLY A 202 -5.36 -10.50 8.44
CA GLY A 202 -6.82 -10.54 8.54
C GLY A 202 -7.50 -9.20 8.28
N GLU A 203 -8.79 -9.13 8.61
CA GLU A 203 -9.60 -7.92 8.41
C GLU A 203 -9.00 -6.71 9.18
N PRO A 204 -8.99 -5.51 8.58
CA PRO A 204 -9.67 -5.09 7.34
C PRO A 204 -8.83 -5.25 6.05
N THR A 205 -7.71 -5.97 6.08
CA THR A 205 -6.85 -6.16 4.92
C THR A 205 -7.55 -7.03 3.87
N ASP A 206 -7.59 -6.59 2.61
CA ASP A 206 -8.16 -7.39 1.51
C ASP A 206 -7.25 -8.60 1.15
N PRO A 207 -7.76 -9.85 1.16
CA PRO A 207 -6.98 -11.03 0.78
C PRO A 207 -6.75 -11.18 -0.75
N LEU A 208 -7.30 -10.28 -1.56
CA LEU A 208 -7.19 -10.27 -3.02
C LEU A 208 -7.56 -11.64 -3.63
N LEU A 209 -6.68 -12.23 -4.44
CA LEU A 209 -6.94 -13.51 -5.11
C LEU A 209 -6.95 -14.71 -4.17
N LEU A 210 -6.52 -14.55 -2.91
CA LEU A 210 -6.70 -15.58 -1.89
C LEU A 210 -8.12 -15.57 -1.31
N ARG A 211 -8.94 -14.55 -1.58
CA ARG A 211 -10.38 -14.49 -1.21
C ARG A 211 -10.71 -14.50 0.29
N SER A 212 -9.89 -15.11 1.15
CA SER A 212 -10.07 -15.21 2.59
C SER A 212 -8.73 -15.50 3.29
N PHE A 213 -8.57 -14.94 4.50
CA PHE A 213 -7.50 -15.29 5.44
C PHE A 213 -7.77 -16.60 6.20
N ASP A 214 -9.03 -17.04 6.27
CA ASP A 214 -9.41 -18.33 6.85
C ASP A 214 -9.15 -19.45 5.83
N ARG A 215 -7.91 -19.97 5.87
CA ARG A 215 -7.41 -21.04 5.00
C ARG A 215 -6.23 -21.77 5.66
N ASP A 216 -5.86 -22.91 5.08
CA ASP A 216 -4.70 -23.68 5.51
C ASP A 216 -3.38 -23.02 5.04
N TRP A 217 -2.73 -22.31 5.97
CA TRP A 217 -1.44 -21.65 5.75
C TRP A 217 -0.21 -22.54 6.02
N SER A 218 -0.41 -23.84 6.30
CA SER A 218 0.71 -24.77 6.48
C SER A 218 1.50 -25.00 5.18
N LYS A 219 0.86 -24.79 4.02
CA LYS A 219 1.44 -25.02 2.69
C LYS A 219 1.82 -23.71 2.00
N VAL A 220 2.84 -23.80 1.15
CA VAL A 220 3.20 -22.72 0.22
C VAL A 220 2.30 -22.81 -1.01
N GLU A 221 1.53 -21.76 -1.27
CA GLU A 221 0.58 -21.66 -2.38
C GLU A 221 1.15 -20.98 -3.64
N GLY A 222 2.29 -20.30 -3.50
CA GLY A 222 2.96 -19.57 -4.56
C GLY A 222 2.23 -18.29 -5.00
N LEU A 223 2.54 -17.83 -6.22
CA LEU A 223 1.95 -16.64 -6.81
C LEU A 223 0.57 -16.92 -7.45
N LYS A 224 -0.45 -16.16 -7.06
CA LYS A 224 -1.76 -16.12 -7.69
C LYS A 224 -1.86 -14.96 -8.68
N LEU A 225 -2.34 -15.28 -9.87
CA LEU A 225 -2.63 -14.34 -10.95
C LEU A 225 -4.11 -14.44 -11.30
N MET A 226 -4.68 -13.36 -11.83
CA MET A 226 -6.04 -13.39 -12.37
C MET A 226 -6.10 -14.46 -13.45
N LEU A 227 -7.18 -15.23 -13.49
CA LEU A 227 -7.38 -16.24 -14.52
C LEU A 227 -7.80 -15.58 -15.85
N PRO A 228 -7.50 -16.22 -17.00
CA PRO A 228 -8.06 -15.78 -18.27
C PRO A 228 -9.59 -15.78 -18.20
N PRO A 229 -10.27 -14.80 -18.83
CA PRO A 229 -11.72 -14.76 -18.85
C PRO A 229 -12.27 -16.03 -19.50
N THR A 230 -13.27 -16.64 -18.87
CA THR A 230 -13.99 -17.77 -19.44
C THR A 230 -14.76 -17.28 -20.67
N LYS A 231 -14.44 -17.82 -21.85
CA LYS A 231 -15.26 -17.60 -23.04
C LYS A 231 -16.58 -18.34 -22.86
N ILE A 232 -17.67 -17.61 -22.68
CA ILE A 232 -19.01 -18.18 -22.81
C ILE A 232 -19.33 -18.17 -24.30
N SER A 233 -19.47 -19.34 -24.90
CA SER A 233 -19.97 -19.52 -26.26
C SER A 233 -21.30 -20.27 -26.21
N GLY A 234 -22.35 -19.68 -26.76
CA GLY A 234 -23.72 -20.20 -26.84
C GLY A 234 -24.67 -19.10 -27.30
N ASP A 235 -25.81 -19.47 -27.88
CA ASP A 235 -26.84 -18.50 -28.29
C ASP A 235 -27.40 -17.78 -27.07
N VAL A 236 -26.97 -16.54 -26.86
CA VAL A 236 -27.55 -15.66 -25.84
C VAL A 236 -28.88 -15.15 -26.40
N ALA A 237 -29.96 -15.88 -26.13
CA ALA A 237 -31.31 -15.39 -26.39
C ALA A 237 -31.60 -14.24 -25.42
N VAL A 238 -31.38 -13.01 -25.87
CA VAL A 238 -31.84 -11.81 -25.15
C VAL A 238 -33.31 -11.61 -25.49
N SER A 239 -34.20 -12.00 -24.59
CA SER A 239 -35.62 -11.62 -24.66
C SER A 239 -35.76 -10.18 -24.17
N PHE A 240 -36.24 -9.29 -25.04
CA PHE A 240 -36.65 -7.93 -24.71
C PHE A 240 -38.05 -7.91 -24.07
#